data_AF-A0A670XV94-F1
#
_entry.id   AF-A0A670XV94-F1
#
_cell.length_a   1.000
_cell.length_b   1.000
_cell.length_c   1.000
_cell.angle_alpha   90.00
_cell.angle_beta   90.00
_cell.angle_gamma   90.00
#
_symmetry.space_group_name_H-M   'P 1'
#
loop_
_entity.id
_entity.type
_entity.pdbx_description
1 polymer ?
#
loop_
_entity_poly.entity_id
_entity_poly.type
_entity_poly.pdbx_seq_one_letter_code
_entity_poly.pdbx_strand_id
1 'polypeptide(L)'
;MLFDRLKRFSIVLDCPELASPPVFSSGESVAGRVVLELSGEARLGSLHIHAEGCAKVHWTESRSAGSSTAYTQSYGDQVDFLNHRETLLAPPDNGDVTVLQAGRHEFPFTFQLPGTLATSFEGKHGSVRYWVKAKLHRPWSSVKRAKKEFTVIEPIDINTPALLTPQAGAKEKLARAWYCNRGQVSVSAKIDRKGYTPGEVIPIFAEIDNCTNRSIVPKAAIIQTQTFIARGNKKQKKCVVASIVGDSIIAGTREVWHGRALKIPPVGPSILQCRIIHVEYALKVCVDIPGTSKLLLELPLVIGTIPLHPFGSRTSSISSQYSLNVDWLQLGISEHPEAPPAYSSVVSGDATMENLSPPSPNECPALLEGPFFAYIQEFRFRPPPLYSEVDPNPPSDNSIRPRCMTC
;
A
#
# COMPACT_ATOMS: atom_id res chain seq x y z
N MET A 1 -9.95 17.03 46.06
CA MET A 1 -10.00 16.22 44.83
C MET A 1 -8.72 15.39 44.78
N LEU A 2 -8.82 14.06 44.92
CA LEU A 2 -7.65 13.17 44.96
C LEU A 2 -6.99 13.16 43.57
N PHE A 3 -5.79 13.71 43.49
CA PHE A 3 -4.93 13.68 42.31
C PHE A 3 -4.88 12.27 41.72
N ASP A 4 -5.14 12.13 40.41
CA ASP A 4 -5.03 10.86 39.71
C ASP A 4 -3.59 10.34 39.89
N ARG A 5 -3.41 9.32 40.75
CA ARG A 5 -2.09 8.76 41.08
C ARG A 5 -1.47 7.99 39.91
N LEU A 6 -2.13 7.99 38.76
CA LEU A 6 -1.75 7.32 37.54
C LEU A 6 -0.98 8.28 36.62
N LYS A 7 0.32 8.07 36.47
CA LYS A 7 1.16 8.82 35.53
C LYS A 7 1.05 8.29 34.10
N ARG A 8 1.10 6.97 33.94
CA ARG A 8 1.08 6.32 32.62
C ARG A 8 0.25 5.03 32.66
N PHE A 9 -0.55 4.83 31.62
CA PHE A 9 -1.25 3.58 31.36
C PHE A 9 -1.21 3.31 29.86
N SER A 10 -0.36 2.37 29.44
CA SER A 10 -0.11 2.10 28.02
C SER A 10 0.12 0.62 27.79
N ILE A 11 -0.13 0.17 26.56
CA ILE A 11 0.16 -1.19 26.11
C ILE A 11 1.39 -1.11 25.20
N VAL A 12 2.39 -1.94 25.49
CA VAL A 12 3.59 -2.11 24.68
C VAL A 12 3.55 -3.53 24.13
N LEU A 13 3.60 -3.67 22.81
CA LEU A 13 3.70 -4.97 22.16
C LEU A 13 5.19 -5.30 22.01
N ASP A 14 5.53 -6.56 22.23
CA ASP A 14 6.90 -7.04 22.06
C ASP A 14 7.11 -7.29 20.56
N CYS A 15 7.69 -6.32 19.86
CA CYS A 15 8.00 -6.41 18.44
C CYS A 15 9.48 -6.10 18.23
N PRO A 16 10.20 -6.89 17.40
CA PRO A 16 11.62 -6.69 17.17
C PRO A 16 11.96 -5.38 16.44
N GLU A 17 11.02 -4.79 15.71
CA GLU A 17 11.23 -3.55 14.95
C GLU A 17 10.68 -2.33 15.71
N LEU A 18 11.56 -1.56 16.35
CA LEU A 18 11.18 -0.37 17.15
C LEU A 18 10.60 0.80 16.32
N ALA A 19 10.69 0.76 14.99
CA ALA A 19 10.40 1.90 14.09
C ALA A 19 9.12 1.73 13.24
N SER A 20 8.51 0.56 13.19
CA SER A 20 7.31 0.25 12.39
C SER A 20 6.13 -0.16 13.30
N PRO A 21 4.87 0.04 12.88
CA PRO A 21 3.75 -0.56 13.58
C PRO A 21 3.89 -2.10 13.52
N PRO A 22 3.63 -2.81 14.62
CA PRO A 22 3.86 -4.25 14.68
C PRO A 22 2.95 -4.97 13.68
N VAL A 23 3.56 -5.79 12.83
CA VAL A 23 2.90 -6.59 11.80
C VAL A 23 2.94 -8.06 12.21
N PHE A 24 1.80 -8.74 12.10
CA PHE A 24 1.65 -10.15 12.40
C PHE A 24 0.94 -10.90 11.28
N SER A 25 1.07 -12.22 11.25
CA SER A 25 0.34 -13.12 10.35
C SER A 25 -0.49 -14.14 11.13
N SER A 26 -1.43 -14.80 10.44
CA SER A 26 -2.27 -15.85 11.03
C SER A 26 -1.41 -16.94 11.70
N GLY A 27 -1.83 -17.39 12.87
CA GLY A 27 -1.12 -18.41 13.67
C GLY A 27 0.01 -17.89 14.57
N GLU A 28 0.50 -16.65 14.37
CA GLU A 28 1.56 -16.08 15.21
C GLU A 28 1.09 -15.74 16.63
N SER A 29 2.03 -15.73 17.58
CA SER A 29 1.75 -15.31 18.96
C SER A 29 2.02 -13.82 19.13
N VAL A 30 1.02 -13.09 19.60
CA VAL A 30 1.15 -11.67 19.96
C VAL A 30 1.46 -11.59 21.45
N ALA A 31 2.68 -11.17 21.77
CA ALA A 31 3.14 -10.93 23.14
C ALA A 31 3.29 -9.43 23.41
N GLY A 32 3.15 -9.06 24.68
CA GLY A 32 3.38 -7.68 25.11
C GLY A 32 3.20 -7.51 26.60
N ARG A 33 3.16 -6.26 27.04
CA ARG A 33 2.96 -5.88 28.43
C ARG A 33 2.14 -4.62 28.58
N VAL A 34 1.29 -4.61 29.61
CA VAL A 34 0.60 -3.41 30.06
C VAL A 34 1.49 -2.70 31.07
N VAL A 35 1.89 -1.47 30.75
CA VAL A 35 2.74 -0.63 31.59
C VAL A 35 1.88 0.35 32.37
N LEU A 36 2.01 0.28 33.69
CA LEU A 36 1.33 1.14 34.66
C LEU A 36 2.38 1.90 35.48
N GLU A 37 2.40 3.23 35.36
CA GLU A 37 3.26 4.06 36.21
C GLU A 37 2.41 4.83 37.21
N LEU A 38 2.74 4.68 38.49
CA LEU A 38 2.04 5.29 39.61
C LEU A 38 2.92 6.36 40.28
N SER A 39 2.34 7.52 40.60
CA SER A 39 3.01 8.59 41.36
C SER A 39 3.02 8.34 42.86
N GLY A 40 2.16 7.45 43.35
CA GLY A 40 1.98 7.09 44.75
C GLY A 40 1.26 5.76 44.87
N GLU A 41 1.10 5.24 46.08
CA GLU A 41 0.33 4.02 46.34
C GLU A 41 -1.07 4.08 45.71
N ALA A 42 -1.52 3.05 45.00
CA ALA A 42 -2.84 3.02 44.38
C ALA A 42 -3.54 1.68 44.61
N ARG A 43 -4.84 1.75 44.89
CA ARG A 43 -5.71 0.58 45.02
C ARG A 43 -6.28 0.22 43.64
N LEU A 44 -6.08 -1.02 43.20
CA LEU A 44 -6.53 -1.57 41.93
C LEU A 44 -7.52 -2.71 42.15
N GLY A 45 -8.68 -2.64 41.50
CA GLY A 45 -9.68 -3.70 41.53
C GLY A 45 -9.29 -4.86 40.63
N SER A 46 -9.13 -4.58 39.33
CA SER A 46 -8.73 -5.58 38.34
C SER A 46 -8.11 -4.95 37.11
N LEU A 47 -7.30 -5.74 36.40
CA LEU A 47 -6.72 -5.39 35.11
C LEU A 47 -7.09 -6.48 34.11
N HIS A 48 -7.79 -6.10 33.05
CA HIS A 48 -8.17 -7.01 31.98
C HIS A 48 -7.64 -6.52 30.65
N ILE A 49 -7.30 -7.45 29.77
CA ILE A 49 -7.08 -7.17 28.35
C ILE A 49 -8.18 -7.81 27.51
N HIS A 50 -8.47 -7.15 26.39
CA HIS A 50 -9.37 -7.62 25.36
C HIS A 50 -8.70 -7.36 24.02
N ALA A 51 -8.29 -8.42 23.34
CA ALA A 51 -7.83 -8.37 21.97
C ALA A 51 -9.02 -8.66 21.04
N GLU A 52 -9.23 -7.77 20.07
CA GLU A 52 -10.33 -7.86 19.11
C GLU A 52 -9.79 -7.60 17.71
N GLY A 53 -10.21 -8.42 16.76
CA GLY A 53 -9.95 -8.27 15.35
C GLY A 53 -11.25 -8.41 14.60
N CYS A 54 -11.70 -7.37 13.90
CA CYS A 54 -12.99 -7.41 13.20
C CYS A 54 -12.96 -6.62 11.90
N ALA A 55 -13.74 -7.10 10.93
CA ALA A 55 -14.19 -6.32 9.79
C ALA A 55 -15.48 -5.59 10.15
N LYS A 56 -15.57 -4.31 9.80
CA LYS A 56 -16.77 -3.50 9.97
C LYS A 56 -17.05 -2.76 8.67
N VAL A 57 -18.27 -2.87 8.16
CA VAL A 57 -18.73 -2.07 7.02
C VAL A 57 -19.89 -1.19 7.44
N HIS A 58 -19.94 0.02 6.91
CA HIS A 58 -21.05 0.93 7.13
C HIS A 58 -21.15 1.96 5.99
N TRP A 59 -22.35 2.15 5.46
CA TRP A 59 -22.67 3.25 4.55
C TRP A 59 -24.15 3.64 4.66
N THR A 60 -24.45 4.85 4.22
CA THR A 60 -25.82 5.37 4.15
C THR A 60 -26.19 5.67 2.70
N GLU A 61 -27.46 5.45 2.35
CA GLU A 61 -28.03 5.85 1.07
C GLU A 61 -29.29 6.67 1.30
N SER A 62 -29.35 7.86 0.71
CA SER A 62 -30.57 8.65 0.67
C SER A 62 -31.48 8.10 -0.42
N ARG A 63 -32.69 7.69 -0.04
CA ARG A 63 -33.73 7.24 -0.96
C ARG A 63 -34.85 8.27 -0.93
N SER A 64 -35.20 8.80 -2.10
CA SER A 64 -36.37 9.66 -2.28
C SER A 64 -37.54 8.80 -2.76
N ALA A 65 -38.58 8.66 -1.93
CA ALA A 65 -39.84 8.03 -2.31
C ALA A 65 -40.82 9.14 -2.74
N GLY A 66 -40.67 9.62 -3.97
CA GLY A 66 -41.55 10.65 -4.54
C GLY A 66 -41.45 12.03 -3.87
N SER A 67 -42.51 12.84 -4.04
CA SER A 67 -42.51 14.32 -3.97
C SER A 67 -42.13 14.99 -2.63
N SER A 68 -41.95 14.27 -1.51
CA SER A 68 -41.68 14.98 -0.24
C SER A 68 -40.95 14.22 0.87
N THR A 69 -40.64 12.93 0.71
CA THR A 69 -39.94 12.19 1.78
C THR A 69 -38.64 11.55 1.27
N ALA A 70 -37.52 12.18 1.63
CA ALA A 70 -36.21 11.57 1.55
C ALA A 70 -35.93 10.88 2.90
N TYR A 71 -35.76 9.56 2.90
CA TYR A 71 -35.29 8.83 4.07
C TYR A 71 -33.86 8.31 3.81
N THR A 72 -33.05 8.30 4.87
CA THR A 72 -31.67 7.78 4.79
C THR A 72 -31.67 6.35 5.32
N GLN A 73 -31.35 5.41 4.45
CA GLN A 73 -31.20 4.01 4.82
C GLN A 73 -29.74 3.75 5.20
N SER A 74 -29.52 3.27 6.43
CA SER A 74 -28.20 2.85 6.91
C SER A 74 -28.01 1.35 6.71
N TYR A 75 -26.85 1.01 6.15
CA TYR A 75 -26.38 -0.35 5.95
C TYR A 75 -25.13 -0.55 6.78
N GLY A 76 -25.10 -1.59 7.59
CA GLY A 76 -23.94 -1.93 8.40
C GLY A 76 -23.92 -3.40 8.76
N ASP A 77 -22.71 -3.95 8.82
CA ASP A 77 -22.44 -5.34 9.17
C ASP A 77 -21.05 -5.47 9.79
N GLN A 78 -20.84 -6.51 10.58
CA GLN A 78 -19.60 -6.75 11.31
C GLN A 78 -19.27 -8.25 11.34
N VAL A 79 -17.99 -8.57 11.12
CA VAL A 79 -17.46 -9.92 11.22
C VAL A 79 -16.27 -9.91 12.16
N ASP A 80 -16.34 -10.68 13.23
CA ASP A 80 -15.24 -10.85 14.18
C ASP A 80 -14.35 -12.02 13.75
N PHE A 81 -13.04 -11.81 13.75
CA PHE A 81 -12.00 -12.80 13.47
C PHE A 81 -11.24 -13.21 14.73
N LEU A 82 -11.06 -12.26 15.66
CA LEU A 82 -10.36 -12.45 16.93
C LEU A 82 -11.21 -11.84 18.04
N ASN A 83 -11.42 -12.61 19.11
CA ASN A 83 -12.01 -12.12 20.35
C ASN A 83 -11.38 -12.88 21.52
N HIS A 84 -10.30 -12.34 22.06
CA HIS A 84 -9.56 -12.93 23.16
C HIS A 84 -9.61 -12.01 24.39
N ARG A 85 -9.89 -12.57 25.56
CA ARG A 85 -9.98 -11.84 26.83
C ARG A 85 -9.14 -12.54 27.87
N GLU A 86 -8.36 -11.77 28.61
CA GLU A 86 -7.49 -12.27 29.66
C GLU A 86 -7.51 -11.30 30.85
N THR A 87 -7.42 -11.84 32.06
CA THR A 87 -7.33 -11.06 33.29
C THR A 87 -5.88 -11.11 33.77
N LEU A 88 -5.20 -9.96 33.74
CA LEU A 88 -3.80 -9.85 34.15
C LEU A 88 -3.64 -9.59 35.65
N LEU A 89 -4.65 -9.00 36.27
CA LEU A 89 -4.72 -8.79 37.72
C LEU A 89 -6.16 -9.04 38.16
N ALA A 90 -6.35 -10.07 38.99
CA ALA A 90 -7.60 -10.35 39.67
C ALA A 90 -7.57 -9.78 41.10
N PRO A 91 -8.73 -9.43 41.68
CA PRO A 91 -8.79 -9.15 43.11
C PRO A 91 -8.47 -10.43 43.90
N PRO A 92 -7.84 -10.33 45.09
CA PRO A 92 -7.69 -11.45 45.99
C PRO A 92 -9.06 -12.05 46.40
N ASP A 93 -9.08 -13.36 46.66
CA ASP A 93 -10.29 -14.15 46.98
C ASP A 93 -11.08 -13.60 48.19
N ASN A 94 -10.41 -12.84 49.06
CA ASN A 94 -10.99 -12.23 50.25
C ASN A 94 -11.86 -10.99 49.94
N GLY A 95 -11.95 -10.56 48.66
CA GLY A 95 -12.67 -9.35 48.25
C GLY A 95 -11.91 -8.05 48.51
N ASP A 96 -10.67 -8.14 49.00
CA ASP A 96 -9.78 -7.00 49.21
C ASP A 96 -9.27 -6.42 47.89
N VAL A 97 -8.78 -5.19 47.93
CA VAL A 97 -8.26 -4.50 46.74
C VAL A 97 -6.75 -4.68 46.64
N THR A 98 -6.24 -5.00 45.44
CA THR A 98 -4.78 -5.09 45.22
C THR A 98 -4.15 -3.70 45.37
N VAL A 99 -3.19 -3.55 46.29
CA VAL A 99 -2.49 -2.28 46.52
C VAL A 99 -1.13 -2.32 45.83
N LEU A 100 -0.90 -1.40 44.90
CA LEU A 100 0.40 -1.23 44.25
C LEU A 100 1.10 0.02 44.78
N GLN A 101 2.40 -0.12 45.05
CA GLN A 101 3.25 0.99 45.49
C GLN A 101 3.58 1.96 44.34
N ALA A 102 4.13 3.12 44.68
CA ALA A 102 4.63 4.07 43.68
C ALA A 102 5.69 3.41 42.80
N GLY A 103 5.69 3.71 41.50
CA GLY A 103 6.67 3.15 40.56
C GLY A 103 6.05 2.60 39.27
N ARG A 104 6.87 1.88 38.50
CA ARG A 104 6.50 1.26 37.23
C ARG A 104 6.19 -0.22 37.46
N HIS A 105 5.00 -0.63 37.05
CA HIS A 105 4.49 -1.99 37.12
C HIS A 105 4.21 -2.49 35.70
N GLU A 106 4.60 -3.72 35.42
CA GLU A 106 4.43 -4.33 34.10
C GLU A 106 3.67 -5.65 34.23
N PHE A 107 2.61 -5.78 33.42
CA PHE A 107 1.77 -6.97 33.38
C PHE A 107 1.91 -7.61 32.00
N PRO A 108 2.69 -8.69 31.85
CA PRO A 108 2.87 -9.35 30.56
C PRO A 108 1.59 -10.07 30.14
N PHE A 109 1.40 -10.20 28.83
CA PHE A 109 0.32 -10.98 28.23
C PHE A 109 0.80 -11.64 26.94
N THR A 110 0.18 -12.74 26.58
CA THR A 110 0.44 -13.42 25.31
C THR A 110 -0.81 -14.15 24.84
N PHE A 111 -1.11 -14.04 23.54
CA PHE A 111 -2.21 -14.79 22.92
C PHE A 111 -1.86 -15.16 21.49
N GLN A 112 -2.40 -16.28 21.03
CA GLN A 112 -2.18 -16.77 19.66
C GLN A 112 -3.25 -16.23 18.71
N LEU A 113 -2.83 -15.79 17.53
CA LEU A 113 -3.71 -15.42 16.44
C LEU A 113 -4.36 -16.67 15.82
N PRO A 114 -5.68 -16.65 15.54
CA PRO A 114 -6.35 -17.72 14.80
C PRO A 114 -5.69 -17.99 13.44
N GLY A 115 -5.88 -19.21 12.92
CA GLY A 115 -5.33 -19.61 11.63
C GLY A 115 -6.03 -19.02 10.40
N THR A 116 -7.19 -18.39 10.57
CA THR A 116 -7.95 -17.75 9.49
C THR A 116 -8.27 -16.30 9.86
N LEU A 117 -7.47 -15.36 9.36
CA LEU A 117 -7.66 -13.93 9.55
C LEU A 117 -7.81 -13.22 8.21
N ALA A 118 -8.33 -11.99 8.25
CA ALA A 118 -8.35 -11.12 7.10
C ALA A 118 -7.21 -10.10 7.22
N THR A 119 -6.55 -9.80 6.10
CA THR A 119 -5.58 -8.70 6.04
C THR A 119 -6.23 -7.40 6.50
N SER A 120 -5.51 -6.66 7.35
CA SER A 120 -5.90 -5.32 7.80
C SER A 120 -6.09 -4.39 6.62
N PHE A 121 -7.16 -3.61 6.66
CA PHE A 121 -7.61 -2.84 5.50
C PHE A 121 -8.39 -1.60 5.91
N GLU A 122 -8.19 -0.51 5.17
CA GLU A 122 -8.95 0.72 5.32
C GLU A 122 -9.57 1.12 3.98
N GLY A 123 -10.90 1.17 3.94
CA GLY A 123 -11.68 1.53 2.78
C GLY A 123 -12.73 2.60 3.09
N LYS A 124 -13.35 3.14 2.04
CA LYS A 124 -14.34 4.23 2.19
C LYS A 124 -15.57 3.83 3.01
N HIS A 125 -16.00 2.58 2.88
CA HIS A 125 -17.25 2.07 3.47
C HIS A 125 -17.02 0.92 4.45
N GLY A 126 -15.78 0.68 4.85
CA GLY A 126 -15.46 -0.37 5.80
C GLY A 126 -13.96 -0.53 6.04
N SER A 127 -13.63 -1.24 7.10
CA SER A 127 -12.26 -1.48 7.55
C SER A 127 -12.13 -2.86 8.20
N VAL A 128 -10.91 -3.40 8.21
CA VAL A 128 -10.50 -4.57 8.98
C VAL A 128 -9.43 -4.11 9.94
N ARG A 129 -9.71 -4.16 11.25
CA ARG A 129 -8.82 -3.60 12.29
C ARG A 129 -8.59 -4.60 13.41
N TYR A 130 -7.35 -4.63 13.89
CA TYR A 130 -6.91 -5.44 15.01
C TYR A 130 -6.34 -4.57 16.12
N TRP A 131 -6.70 -4.87 17.36
CA TRP A 131 -6.23 -4.11 18.51
C TRP A 131 -6.29 -4.90 19.82
N VAL A 132 -5.46 -4.49 20.77
CA VAL A 132 -5.50 -4.89 22.18
C VAL A 132 -5.97 -3.71 23.00
N LYS A 133 -6.91 -3.93 23.92
CA LYS A 133 -7.42 -2.92 24.85
C LYS A 133 -7.28 -3.40 26.28
N ALA A 134 -6.57 -2.62 27.09
CA ALA A 134 -6.44 -2.83 28.51
C ALA A 134 -7.48 -1.98 29.24
N LYS A 135 -8.15 -2.57 30.23
CA LYS A 135 -9.15 -1.95 31.10
C LYS A 135 -8.67 -2.09 32.54
N LEU A 136 -8.37 -0.95 33.16
CA LEU A 136 -7.98 -0.87 34.56
C LEU A 136 -9.17 -0.43 35.40
N HIS A 137 -9.65 -1.32 36.26
CA HIS A 137 -10.70 -1.05 37.23
C HIS A 137 -10.06 -0.60 38.54
N ARG A 138 -10.52 0.54 39.06
CA ARG A 138 -10.07 1.12 40.33
C ARG A 138 -11.29 1.38 41.21
N PRO A 139 -11.21 1.14 42.53
CA PRO A 139 -12.31 1.49 43.42
C PRO A 139 -12.64 2.97 43.33
N TRP A 140 -13.93 3.30 43.33
CA TRP A 140 -14.41 4.69 43.38
C TRP A 140 -13.90 5.58 42.23
N SER A 141 -13.47 4.99 41.10
CA SER A 141 -12.97 5.70 39.93
C SER A 141 -13.46 5.07 38.64
N SER A 142 -13.51 5.85 37.57
CA SER A 142 -13.90 5.35 36.25
C SER A 142 -12.84 4.39 35.68
N VAL A 143 -13.30 3.42 34.89
CA VAL A 143 -12.42 2.45 34.24
C VAL A 143 -11.49 3.15 33.27
N LYS A 144 -10.18 3.11 33.53
CA LYS A 144 -9.18 3.64 32.61
C LYS A 144 -8.98 2.65 31.46
N ARG A 145 -8.86 3.16 30.23
CA ARG A 145 -8.70 2.35 29.03
C ARG A 145 -7.45 2.77 28.28
N ALA A 146 -6.65 1.79 27.85
CA ALA A 146 -5.57 1.97 26.89
C ALA A 146 -5.87 1.07 25.70
N LYS A 147 -5.59 1.52 24.48
CA LYS A 147 -5.79 0.76 23.26
C LYS A 147 -4.52 0.84 22.43
N LYS A 148 -4.07 -0.28 21.89
CA LYS A 148 -2.95 -0.37 20.96
C LYS A 148 -3.38 -1.17 19.74
N GLU A 149 -3.20 -0.60 18.57
CA GLU A 149 -3.53 -1.24 17.29
C GLU A 149 -2.28 -1.96 16.75
N PHE A 150 -2.51 -3.03 16.01
CA PHE A 150 -1.48 -3.77 15.29
C PHE A 150 -2.01 -4.19 13.92
N THR A 151 -1.11 -4.47 12.99
CA THR A 151 -1.45 -4.82 11.63
C THR A 151 -1.35 -6.33 11.45
N VAL A 152 -2.36 -6.92 10.82
CA VAL A 152 -2.34 -8.32 10.38
C VAL A 152 -2.25 -8.37 8.86
N ILE A 153 -1.31 -9.13 8.33
CA ILE A 153 -1.19 -9.41 6.89
C ILE A 153 -1.33 -10.91 6.70
N GLU A 154 -2.40 -11.32 6.00
CA GLU A 154 -2.61 -12.71 5.64
C GLU A 154 -1.63 -13.09 4.51
N PRO A 155 -0.83 -14.16 4.67
CA PRO A 155 0.08 -14.61 3.63
C PRO A 155 -0.68 -15.14 2.42
N ILE A 156 -0.41 -14.56 1.25
CA ILE A 156 -0.94 -15.03 -0.03
C ILE A 156 0.23 -15.46 -0.89
N ASP A 157 0.37 -16.77 -1.04
CA ASP A 157 1.41 -17.39 -1.85
C ASP A 157 1.03 -17.45 -3.34
N ILE A 158 1.72 -16.65 -4.16
CA ILE A 158 1.51 -16.63 -5.61
C ILE A 158 2.10 -17.86 -6.33
N ASN A 159 2.90 -18.67 -5.64
CA ASN A 159 3.47 -19.91 -6.17
C ASN A 159 2.43 -21.05 -6.24
N THR A 160 1.19 -20.82 -5.77
CA THR A 160 0.11 -21.81 -5.88
C THR A 160 -0.27 -22.06 -7.35
N PRO A 161 -0.54 -23.32 -7.77
CA PRO A 161 -0.83 -23.65 -9.17
C PRO A 161 -1.94 -22.81 -9.80
N ALA A 162 -3.00 -22.51 -9.03
CA ALA A 162 -4.11 -21.68 -9.51
C ALA A 162 -3.68 -20.24 -9.87
N LEU A 163 -2.69 -19.68 -9.16
CA LEU A 163 -2.19 -18.33 -9.39
C LEU A 163 -1.08 -18.27 -10.45
N LEU A 164 -0.40 -19.39 -10.69
CA LEU A 164 0.58 -19.53 -11.78
C LEU A 164 -0.06 -19.72 -13.16
N THR A 165 -1.37 -20.01 -13.23
CA THR A 165 -2.04 -20.21 -14.52
C THR A 165 -2.06 -18.93 -15.38
N PRO A 166 -1.69 -19.01 -16.67
CA PRO A 166 -1.79 -17.87 -17.57
C PRO A 166 -3.23 -17.43 -17.72
N GLN A 167 -3.45 -16.12 -17.81
CA GLN A 167 -4.78 -15.56 -18.06
C GLN A 167 -4.80 -15.05 -19.49
N ALA A 168 -5.83 -15.42 -20.24
CA ALA A 168 -6.05 -14.94 -21.58
C ALA A 168 -7.54 -14.70 -21.81
N GLY A 169 -7.86 -13.80 -22.73
CA GLY A 169 -9.22 -13.57 -23.15
C GLY A 169 -9.25 -12.83 -24.48
N ALA A 170 -10.38 -12.95 -25.17
CA ALA A 170 -10.63 -12.23 -26.41
C ALA A 170 -12.03 -11.65 -26.37
N LYS A 171 -12.20 -10.47 -26.94
CA LYS A 171 -13.49 -9.82 -27.05
C LYS A 171 -13.53 -8.97 -28.30
N GLU A 172 -14.69 -8.95 -28.93
CA GLU A 172 -14.94 -8.13 -30.09
C GLU A 172 -16.20 -7.31 -29.90
N LYS A 173 -16.29 -6.22 -30.66
CA LYS A 173 -17.45 -5.35 -30.68
C LYS A 173 -17.61 -4.73 -32.05
N LEU A 174 -18.84 -4.72 -32.54
CA LEU A 174 -19.23 -3.88 -33.66
C LEU A 174 -19.41 -2.41 -33.22
N ALA A 175 -18.68 -1.50 -33.82
CA ALA A 175 -18.76 -0.08 -33.57
C ALA A 175 -19.98 0.52 -34.29
N ARG A 176 -21.14 0.52 -33.61
CA ARG A 176 -22.36 1.19 -34.11
C ARG A 176 -22.49 2.59 -33.50
N ALA A 177 -22.77 3.58 -34.34
CA ALA A 177 -23.16 4.92 -33.89
C ALA A 177 -24.43 5.35 -34.65
N TRP A 178 -25.50 5.64 -33.92
CA TRP A 178 -26.85 5.87 -34.46
C TRP A 178 -27.25 4.78 -35.47
N TYR A 179 -27.22 5.09 -36.76
CA TYR A 179 -27.64 4.21 -37.86
C TYR A 179 -26.50 3.72 -38.75
N CYS A 180 -25.25 4.11 -38.46
CA CYS A 180 -24.09 3.72 -39.27
C CYS A 180 -23.28 2.62 -38.58
N ASN A 181 -22.99 1.55 -39.34
CA ASN A 181 -21.95 0.59 -38.96
C ASN A 181 -20.59 1.22 -39.25
N ARG A 182 -19.76 1.41 -38.23
CA ARG A 182 -18.41 1.97 -38.37
C ARG A 182 -17.34 0.90 -38.47
N GLY A 183 -17.72 -0.38 -38.50
CA GLY A 183 -16.81 -1.53 -38.57
C GLY A 183 -16.69 -2.26 -37.23
N GLN A 184 -15.67 -3.10 -37.10
CA GLN A 184 -15.46 -3.97 -35.94
C GLN A 184 -14.13 -3.67 -35.25
N VAL A 185 -14.09 -3.82 -33.94
CA VAL A 185 -12.85 -3.82 -33.16
C VAL A 185 -12.78 -5.11 -32.38
N SER A 186 -11.64 -5.80 -32.45
CA SER A 186 -11.30 -6.95 -31.62
C SER A 186 -10.14 -6.61 -30.69
N VAL A 187 -10.13 -7.21 -29.52
CA VAL A 187 -8.99 -7.21 -28.60
C VAL A 187 -8.81 -8.62 -28.07
N SER A 188 -7.61 -9.16 -28.22
CA SER A 188 -7.14 -10.33 -27.49
C SER A 188 -6.05 -9.89 -26.54
N ALA A 189 -6.01 -10.43 -25.33
CA ALA A 189 -4.93 -10.16 -24.39
C ALA A 189 -4.60 -11.40 -23.55
N LYS A 190 -3.33 -11.53 -23.21
CA LYS A 190 -2.75 -12.59 -22.42
C LYS A 190 -1.69 -12.03 -21.46
N ILE A 191 -1.64 -12.63 -20.27
CA ILE A 191 -0.59 -12.45 -19.27
C ILE A 191 -0.11 -13.82 -18.80
N ASP A 192 1.13 -13.90 -18.32
CA ASP A 192 1.79 -15.17 -18.02
C ASP A 192 1.21 -15.91 -16.81
N ARG A 193 0.68 -15.16 -15.84
CA ARG A 193 0.10 -15.69 -14.61
C ARG A 193 -1.00 -14.80 -14.06
N LYS A 194 -1.74 -15.30 -13.08
CA LYS A 194 -2.80 -14.59 -12.34
C LYS A 194 -2.27 -13.87 -11.09
N GLY A 195 -1.28 -14.45 -10.42
CA GLY A 195 -0.69 -13.92 -9.17
C GLY A 195 0.56 -13.08 -9.40
N TYR A 196 0.63 -11.91 -8.75
CA TYR A 196 1.80 -11.02 -8.76
C TYR A 196 2.02 -10.42 -7.38
N THR A 197 3.21 -9.88 -7.12
CA THR A 197 3.50 -9.09 -5.91
C THR A 197 3.71 -7.60 -6.22
N PRO A 198 3.48 -6.69 -5.26
CA PRO A 198 3.77 -5.28 -5.44
C PRO A 198 5.24 -5.05 -5.85
N GLY A 199 5.46 -4.17 -6.83
CA GLY A 199 6.79 -3.89 -7.38
C GLY A 199 7.13 -4.68 -8.66
N GLU A 200 6.46 -5.82 -8.90
CA GLU A 200 6.65 -6.61 -10.13
C GLU A 200 6.14 -5.87 -11.38
N VAL A 201 6.58 -6.33 -12.54
CA VAL A 201 6.15 -5.84 -13.85
C VAL A 201 5.34 -6.93 -14.53
N ILE A 202 4.12 -6.59 -14.97
CA ILE A 202 3.27 -7.48 -15.75
C ILE A 202 3.60 -7.29 -17.24
N PRO A 203 4.11 -8.31 -17.94
CA PRO A 203 4.24 -8.27 -19.40
C PRO A 203 2.86 -8.53 -20.04
N ILE A 204 2.35 -7.55 -20.78
CA ILE A 204 1.04 -7.66 -21.44
C ILE A 204 1.23 -8.01 -22.90
N PHE A 205 0.72 -9.17 -23.30
CA PHE A 205 0.63 -9.59 -24.69
C PHE A 205 -0.77 -9.29 -25.19
N ALA A 206 -0.93 -8.47 -26.22
CA ALA A 206 -2.25 -8.12 -26.73
C ALA A 206 -2.23 -7.95 -28.24
N GLU A 207 -3.31 -8.34 -28.91
CA GLU A 207 -3.54 -8.07 -30.32
C GLU A 207 -4.83 -7.28 -30.45
N ILE A 208 -4.76 -6.13 -31.13
CA ILE A 208 -5.88 -5.23 -31.31
C ILE A 208 -6.06 -5.02 -32.81
N ASP A 209 -7.17 -5.50 -33.37
CA ASP A 209 -7.50 -5.24 -34.77
C ASP A 209 -8.53 -4.11 -34.86
N ASN A 210 -8.15 -3.05 -35.57
CA ASN A 210 -9.02 -1.93 -35.86
C ASN A 210 -9.63 -2.08 -37.26
N CYS A 211 -10.69 -2.86 -37.39
CA CYS A 211 -11.48 -2.93 -38.62
C CYS A 211 -12.55 -1.82 -38.69
N THR A 212 -12.30 -0.66 -38.04
CA THR A 212 -13.19 0.51 -38.13
C THR A 212 -12.66 1.57 -39.07
N ASN A 213 -13.51 2.54 -39.38
CA ASN A 213 -13.16 3.71 -40.20
C ASN A 213 -12.57 4.89 -39.38
N ARG A 214 -12.21 4.70 -38.11
CA ARG A 214 -11.61 5.72 -37.26
C ARG A 214 -10.35 5.21 -36.58
N SER A 215 -9.49 6.13 -36.15
CA SER A 215 -8.40 5.78 -35.26
C SER A 215 -8.93 5.43 -33.87
N ILE A 216 -8.30 4.45 -33.22
CA ILE A 216 -8.60 4.02 -31.86
C ILE A 216 -7.36 4.17 -30.97
N VAL A 217 -7.56 4.19 -29.65
CA VAL A 217 -6.45 4.23 -28.68
C VAL A 217 -6.65 3.11 -27.65
N PRO A 218 -5.79 2.08 -27.64
CA PRO A 218 -5.79 1.06 -26.61
C PRO A 218 -5.15 1.58 -25.31
N LYS A 219 -5.67 1.12 -24.17
CA LYS A 219 -5.21 1.46 -22.83
C LYS A 219 -5.25 0.20 -21.98
N ALA A 220 -4.22 -0.03 -21.17
CA ALA A 220 -4.27 -1.08 -20.16
C ALA A 220 -4.15 -0.49 -18.77
N ALA A 221 -4.92 -1.00 -17.82
CA ALA A 221 -4.91 -0.51 -16.45
C ALA A 221 -5.16 -1.63 -15.44
N ILE A 222 -4.44 -1.58 -14.33
CA ILE A 222 -4.76 -2.37 -13.13
C ILE A 222 -5.86 -1.64 -12.38
N ILE A 223 -7.00 -2.29 -12.21
CA ILE A 223 -8.14 -1.75 -11.49
C ILE A 223 -8.30 -2.53 -10.18
N GLN A 224 -8.26 -1.81 -9.06
CA GLN A 224 -8.66 -2.35 -7.76
C GLN A 224 -10.17 -2.14 -7.58
N THR A 225 -10.88 -3.22 -7.29
CA THR A 225 -12.31 -3.21 -6.93
C THR A 225 -12.45 -3.54 -5.45
N GLN A 226 -12.89 -2.55 -4.68
CA GLN A 226 -13.24 -2.71 -3.27
C GLN A 226 -14.75 -2.95 -3.19
N THR A 227 -15.13 -4.10 -2.63
CA THR A 227 -16.51 -4.53 -2.48
C THR A 227 -16.86 -4.57 -1.00
N PHE A 228 -17.94 -3.89 -0.61
CA PHE A 228 -18.48 -3.86 0.75
C PHE A 228 -19.88 -4.48 0.73
N ILE A 229 -20.17 -5.43 1.60
CA ILE A 229 -21.42 -6.20 1.64
C ILE A 229 -22.04 -6.08 3.02
N ALA A 230 -23.30 -5.67 3.09
CA ALA A 230 -24.06 -5.54 4.32
C ALA A 230 -25.53 -5.82 4.05
N ARG A 231 -26.14 -6.72 4.84
CA ARG A 231 -27.59 -7.03 4.77
C ARG A 231 -28.08 -7.31 3.34
N GLY A 232 -27.33 -8.12 2.59
CA GLY A 232 -27.62 -8.48 1.19
C GLY A 232 -27.36 -7.38 0.15
N ASN A 233 -27.00 -6.17 0.58
CA ASN A 233 -26.67 -5.05 -0.32
C ASN A 233 -25.16 -4.94 -0.51
N LYS A 234 -24.75 -4.52 -1.70
CA LYS A 234 -23.35 -4.42 -2.08
C LYS A 234 -23.02 -3.01 -2.57
N LYS A 235 -21.98 -2.41 -2.00
CA LYS A 235 -21.39 -1.16 -2.47
C LYS A 235 -20.01 -1.44 -3.03
N GLN A 236 -19.71 -0.92 -4.22
CA GLN A 236 -18.39 -1.08 -4.84
C GLN A 236 -17.73 0.27 -5.08
N LYS A 237 -16.42 0.32 -4.86
CA LYS A 237 -15.54 1.41 -5.28
C LYS A 237 -14.47 0.82 -6.19
N LYS A 238 -14.31 1.41 -7.38
CA LYS A 238 -13.25 1.03 -8.33
C LYS A 238 -12.21 2.14 -8.37
N CYS A 239 -10.94 1.77 -8.31
CA CYS A 239 -9.80 2.68 -8.36
C CYS A 239 -8.82 2.21 -9.44
N VAL A 240 -8.31 3.13 -10.26
CA VAL A 240 -7.19 2.86 -11.16
C VAL A 240 -5.92 2.87 -10.31
N VAL A 241 -5.17 1.78 -10.33
CA VAL A 241 -3.93 1.62 -9.57
C VAL A 241 -2.72 2.01 -10.40
N ALA A 242 -2.67 1.50 -11.63
CA ALA A 242 -1.64 1.79 -12.62
C ALA A 242 -2.26 1.72 -14.00
N SER A 243 -1.76 2.51 -14.94
CA SER A 243 -2.24 2.50 -16.32
C SER A 243 -1.14 2.84 -17.30
N ILE A 244 -1.22 2.25 -18.49
CA ILE A 244 -0.43 2.58 -19.65
C ILE A 244 -1.37 2.88 -20.84
N VAL A 245 -0.92 3.77 -21.71
CA VAL A 245 -1.63 4.15 -22.93
C VAL A 245 -0.81 3.64 -24.11
N GLY A 246 -1.49 2.98 -25.05
CA GLY A 246 -0.92 2.53 -26.30
C GLY A 246 -0.88 3.63 -27.36
N ASP A 247 -0.23 3.31 -28.46
CA ASP A 247 -0.16 4.20 -29.61
C ASP A 247 -1.51 4.23 -30.34
N SER A 248 -1.78 5.30 -31.10
CA SER A 248 -3.04 5.36 -31.84
C SER A 248 -2.99 4.42 -33.04
N ILE A 249 -3.97 3.51 -33.13
CA ILE A 249 -4.11 2.56 -34.23
C ILE A 249 -4.99 3.20 -35.29
N ILE A 250 -4.46 3.40 -36.49
CA ILE A 250 -5.22 3.95 -37.62
C ILE A 250 -6.26 2.96 -38.13
N ALA A 251 -7.25 3.47 -38.86
CA ALA A 251 -8.33 2.68 -39.44
C ALA A 251 -7.79 1.55 -40.33
N GLY A 252 -8.36 0.35 -40.21
CA GLY A 252 -8.01 -0.82 -41.02
C GLY A 252 -6.68 -1.51 -40.65
N THR A 253 -6.04 -1.14 -39.54
CA THR A 253 -4.75 -1.70 -39.13
C THR A 253 -4.84 -2.47 -37.82
N ARG A 254 -3.79 -3.23 -37.53
CA ARG A 254 -3.64 -3.98 -36.29
C ARG A 254 -2.42 -3.52 -35.51
N GLU A 255 -2.50 -3.58 -34.20
CA GLU A 255 -1.36 -3.38 -33.30
C GLU A 255 -1.17 -4.63 -32.44
N VAL A 256 0.08 -5.01 -32.25
CA VAL A 256 0.45 -6.13 -31.38
C VAL A 256 1.38 -5.61 -30.28
N TRP A 257 1.02 -5.89 -29.03
CA TRP A 257 1.87 -5.68 -27.87
C TRP A 257 2.64 -6.96 -27.58
N HIS A 258 3.96 -6.90 -27.70
CA HIS A 258 4.86 -8.01 -27.40
C HIS A 258 5.44 -7.87 -25.98
N GLY A 259 4.59 -8.05 -24.97
CA GLY A 259 5.01 -7.96 -23.57
C GLY A 259 5.17 -6.51 -23.08
N ARG A 260 4.21 -5.63 -23.43
CA ARG A 260 4.22 -4.23 -22.99
C ARG A 260 4.17 -4.19 -21.46
N ALA A 261 5.19 -3.59 -20.84
CA ALA A 261 5.44 -3.64 -19.41
C ALA A 261 4.48 -2.73 -18.61
N LEU A 262 3.80 -3.27 -17.59
CA LEU A 262 3.00 -2.51 -16.63
C LEU A 262 3.48 -2.79 -15.21
N LYS A 263 4.14 -1.82 -14.58
CA LYS A 263 4.66 -1.94 -13.22
C LYS A 263 3.55 -1.82 -12.17
N ILE A 264 3.56 -2.71 -11.18
CA ILE A 264 2.65 -2.69 -10.04
C ILE A 264 3.24 -1.75 -8.97
N PRO A 265 2.55 -0.66 -8.59
CA PRO A 265 3.01 0.21 -7.52
C PRO A 265 2.86 -0.46 -6.15
N PRO A 266 3.47 0.09 -5.07
CA PRO A 266 3.24 -0.39 -3.71
C PRO A 266 1.75 -0.31 -3.33
N VAL A 267 1.07 -1.46 -3.31
CA VAL A 267 -0.35 -1.58 -2.97
C VAL A 267 -0.56 -2.73 -1.99
N GLY A 268 -1.65 -2.66 -1.21
CA GLY A 268 -2.03 -3.74 -0.31
C GLY A 268 -2.41 -5.02 -1.08
N PRO A 269 -2.30 -6.21 -0.45
CA PRO A 269 -2.63 -7.47 -1.08
C PRO A 269 -4.15 -7.60 -1.32
N SER A 270 -4.53 -8.60 -2.12
CA SER A 270 -5.93 -8.97 -2.29
C SER A 270 -6.54 -9.45 -0.97
N ILE A 271 -7.84 -9.20 -0.77
CA ILE A 271 -8.58 -9.71 0.39
C ILE A 271 -9.63 -10.69 -0.12
N LEU A 272 -9.28 -11.97 -0.02
CA LEU A 272 -10.10 -13.09 -0.50
C LEU A 272 -10.93 -13.71 0.64
N GLN A 273 -10.37 -13.73 1.86
CA GLN A 273 -10.93 -14.40 3.02
C GLN A 273 -11.64 -13.43 3.98
N CYS A 274 -12.67 -12.75 3.50
CA CYS A 274 -13.57 -11.96 4.34
C CYS A 274 -14.98 -11.95 3.75
N ARG A 275 -16.00 -12.06 4.61
CA ARG A 275 -17.40 -12.19 4.16
C ARG A 275 -18.04 -10.87 3.72
N ILE A 276 -17.59 -9.76 4.30
CA ILE A 276 -18.24 -8.44 4.13
C ILE A 276 -17.36 -7.43 3.38
N ILE A 277 -16.07 -7.72 3.20
CA ILE A 277 -15.13 -6.85 2.48
C ILE A 277 -14.30 -7.72 1.53
N HIS A 278 -14.27 -7.37 0.25
CA HIS A 278 -13.36 -7.97 -0.73
C HIS A 278 -12.55 -6.89 -1.43
N VAL A 279 -11.26 -7.18 -1.64
CA VAL A 279 -10.35 -6.34 -2.42
C VAL A 279 -9.80 -7.19 -3.53
N GLU A 280 -10.25 -6.92 -4.75
CA GLU A 280 -9.94 -7.68 -5.95
C GLU A 280 -9.20 -6.79 -6.95
N TYR A 281 -8.32 -7.39 -7.73
CA TYR A 281 -7.57 -6.69 -8.78
C TYR A 281 -7.89 -7.32 -10.13
N ALA A 282 -7.90 -6.50 -11.18
CA ALA A 282 -8.02 -7.00 -12.55
C ALA A 282 -7.21 -6.12 -13.49
N LEU A 283 -6.56 -6.75 -14.47
CA LEU A 283 -6.00 -6.06 -15.62
C LEU A 283 -7.12 -5.82 -16.63
N LYS A 284 -7.35 -4.55 -16.97
CA LYS A 284 -8.34 -4.16 -17.97
C LYS A 284 -7.65 -3.62 -19.19
N VAL A 285 -7.88 -4.26 -20.34
CA VAL A 285 -7.49 -3.74 -21.65
C VAL A 285 -8.73 -3.08 -22.26
N CYS A 286 -8.67 -1.76 -22.37
CA CYS A 286 -9.73 -0.91 -22.88
C CYS A 286 -9.33 -0.37 -24.24
N VAL A 287 -10.26 -0.36 -25.20
CA VAL A 287 -10.09 0.37 -26.46
C VAL A 287 -11.11 1.51 -26.51
N ASP A 288 -10.60 2.74 -26.56
CA ASP A 288 -11.42 3.94 -26.72
C ASP A 288 -11.77 4.12 -28.20
N ILE A 289 -13.05 3.98 -28.53
CA ILE A 289 -13.58 4.07 -29.91
C ILE A 289 -14.40 5.36 -30.04
N PRO A 290 -13.96 6.36 -30.82
CA PRO A 290 -14.67 7.62 -30.95
C PRO A 290 -16.12 7.46 -31.39
N GLY A 291 -17.06 8.05 -30.63
CA GLY A 291 -18.49 8.03 -30.93
C GLY A 291 -19.22 6.73 -30.58
N THR A 292 -18.57 5.78 -29.89
CA THR A 292 -19.24 4.57 -29.36
C THR A 292 -18.76 4.25 -27.94
N SER A 293 -19.38 3.27 -27.27
CA SER A 293 -18.88 2.79 -25.97
C SER A 293 -17.50 2.11 -26.08
N LYS A 294 -16.74 2.08 -24.99
CA LYS A 294 -15.42 1.42 -24.94
C LYS A 294 -15.55 -0.09 -25.09
N LEU A 295 -14.61 -0.72 -25.80
CA LEU A 295 -14.42 -2.18 -25.74
C LEU A 295 -13.55 -2.50 -24.53
N LEU A 296 -14.03 -3.39 -23.65
CA LEU A 296 -13.38 -3.72 -22.39
C LEU A 296 -13.20 -5.22 -22.25
N LEU A 297 -11.94 -5.65 -22.20
CA LEU A 297 -11.50 -6.99 -21.82
C LEU A 297 -10.92 -6.92 -20.40
N GLU A 298 -11.30 -7.88 -19.55
CA GLU A 298 -10.90 -7.94 -18.15
C GLU A 298 -10.25 -9.30 -17.87
N LEU A 299 -9.02 -9.28 -17.36
CA LEU A 299 -8.28 -10.45 -16.91
C LEU A 299 -8.11 -10.36 -15.38
N PRO A 300 -8.58 -11.35 -14.61
CA PRO A 300 -8.51 -11.29 -13.15
C PRO A 300 -7.07 -11.39 -12.65
N LEU A 301 -6.74 -10.64 -11.60
CA LEU A 301 -5.44 -10.64 -10.94
C LEU A 301 -5.57 -10.92 -9.44
N VAL A 302 -4.51 -11.46 -8.85
CA VAL A 302 -4.35 -11.56 -7.40
C VAL A 302 -3.02 -10.92 -7.02
N ILE A 303 -3.06 -9.96 -6.11
CA ILE A 303 -1.86 -9.37 -5.53
C ILE A 303 -1.56 -10.12 -4.24
N GLY A 304 -0.47 -10.89 -4.26
CA GLY A 304 0.00 -11.67 -3.12
C GLY A 304 1.03 -10.95 -2.28
N THR A 305 1.51 -11.62 -1.24
CA THR A 305 2.51 -11.11 -0.29
C THR A 305 3.82 -11.90 -0.34
N ILE A 306 3.77 -13.16 -0.77
CA ILE A 306 4.96 -14.00 -0.95
C ILE A 306 5.33 -13.96 -2.44
N PRO A 307 6.54 -13.50 -2.81
CA PRO A 307 6.95 -13.36 -4.20
C PRO A 307 7.17 -14.71 -4.89
N LEU A 308 7.15 -14.69 -6.22
CA LEU A 308 7.41 -15.88 -7.01
C LEU A 308 8.85 -16.33 -6.77
N HIS A 309 9.04 -17.59 -6.41
CA HIS A 309 10.38 -18.17 -6.34
C HIS A 309 10.91 -18.36 -7.77
N PRO A 310 12.10 -17.83 -8.11
CA PRO A 310 12.76 -18.25 -9.34
C PRO A 310 12.92 -19.77 -9.26
N PHE A 311 12.42 -20.48 -10.27
CA PHE A 311 12.47 -21.93 -10.33
C PHE A 311 13.91 -22.41 -10.07
N GLY A 312 14.15 -22.96 -8.89
CA GLY A 312 15.48 -23.32 -8.40
C GLY A 312 15.51 -23.77 -6.93
N SER A 313 14.63 -23.24 -6.07
CA SER A 313 14.56 -23.65 -4.66
C SER A 313 13.42 -24.63 -4.42
N ARG A 314 13.57 -25.86 -4.90
CA ARG A 314 12.74 -26.99 -4.43
C ARG A 314 13.17 -27.34 -3.00
N THR A 315 12.64 -26.61 -2.03
CA THR A 315 12.31 -27.02 -0.64
C THR A 315 12.20 -25.76 0.23
N SER A 316 10.98 -25.29 0.47
CA SER A 316 10.69 -24.42 1.61
C SER A 316 9.69 -25.14 2.52
N SER A 317 10.20 -26.17 3.19
CA SER A 317 9.63 -26.60 4.47
C SER A 317 9.74 -25.43 5.45
N ILE A 318 8.63 -25.14 6.13
CA ILE A 318 8.52 -24.20 7.26
C ILE A 318 9.57 -24.60 8.31
N SER A 319 10.72 -23.93 8.30
CA SER A 319 11.73 -23.83 9.36
C SER A 319 13.09 -23.55 8.73
N SER A 320 13.48 -22.27 8.69
CA SER A 320 14.87 -21.85 8.96
C SER A 320 14.92 -20.34 8.96
N GLN A 321 14.99 -19.79 10.17
CA GLN A 321 15.74 -18.56 10.41
C GLN A 321 17.19 -18.86 10.01
N TYR A 322 17.73 -18.11 9.05
CA TYR A 322 19.05 -17.48 9.09
C TYR A 322 19.38 -16.92 7.71
N SER A 323 19.80 -15.66 7.73
CA SER A 323 20.37 -14.87 6.66
C SER A 323 21.37 -15.65 5.82
N LEU A 324 21.32 -15.56 4.48
CA LEU A 324 22.51 -15.37 3.64
C LEU A 324 22.14 -14.64 2.35
N ASN A 325 22.84 -13.53 2.17
CA ASN A 325 22.94 -12.70 0.99
C ASN A 325 24.11 -13.26 0.16
N VAL A 326 23.91 -13.78 -1.06
CA VAL A 326 25.00 -13.94 -2.04
C VAL A 326 24.48 -13.94 -3.50
N ASP A 327 24.95 -12.92 -4.22
CA ASP A 327 25.23 -12.81 -5.66
C ASP A 327 25.14 -14.08 -6.54
N TRP A 328 24.48 -13.93 -7.70
CA TRP A 328 24.42 -14.93 -8.78
C TRP A 328 24.88 -14.37 -10.14
N LEU A 329 25.98 -13.61 -10.16
CA LEU A 329 26.64 -13.18 -11.41
C LEU A 329 28.10 -13.67 -11.55
N GLN A 330 28.42 -14.87 -11.09
CA GLN A 330 29.75 -15.44 -11.37
C GLN A 330 29.70 -16.92 -11.74
N LEU A 331 29.31 -17.18 -12.98
CA LEU A 331 29.64 -18.42 -13.67
C LEU A 331 30.06 -18.09 -15.10
N GLY A 332 31.36 -17.80 -15.23
CA GLY A 332 32.03 -17.57 -16.50
C GLY A 332 33.34 -16.82 -16.28
N ILE A 333 34.41 -17.58 -15.99
CA ILE A 333 35.86 -17.31 -16.15
C ILE A 333 36.59 -17.95 -14.96
N SER A 334 37.42 -18.95 -15.24
CA SER A 334 38.42 -19.46 -14.30
C SER A 334 39.61 -18.50 -14.36
N GLU A 335 39.82 -17.72 -13.31
CA GLU A 335 41.02 -16.90 -13.15
C GLU A 335 41.71 -17.26 -11.84
N HIS A 336 42.97 -17.63 -11.97
CA HIS A 336 43.92 -17.88 -10.91
C HIS A 336 44.14 -16.58 -10.11
N PRO A 337 44.16 -16.58 -8.76
CA PRO A 337 44.42 -15.35 -8.03
C PRO A 337 45.89 -14.95 -8.18
N GLU A 338 46.17 -13.97 -9.03
CA GLU A 338 47.48 -13.30 -9.05
C GLU A 338 47.55 -12.32 -7.86
N ALA A 339 48.68 -12.36 -7.13
CA ALA A 339 48.87 -11.52 -5.96
C ALA A 339 48.92 -10.02 -6.36
N PRO A 340 48.37 -9.12 -5.55
CA PRO A 340 48.38 -7.69 -5.86
C PRO A 340 49.83 -7.15 -5.94
N PRO A 341 50.13 -6.23 -6.88
CA PRO A 341 51.47 -5.67 -7.04
C PRO A 341 51.93 -4.90 -5.80
N ALA A 342 53.24 -4.94 -5.53
CA ALA A 342 53.85 -4.30 -4.37
C ALA A 342 53.73 -2.77 -4.44
N TYR A 343 53.39 -2.16 -3.30
CA TYR A 343 53.08 -0.72 -3.13
C TYR A 343 54.28 0.25 -3.36
N SER A 344 55.40 -0.24 -3.88
CA SER A 344 56.64 0.54 -4.07
C SER A 344 56.71 1.32 -5.39
N SER A 345 55.69 1.28 -6.24
CA SER A 345 55.71 1.95 -7.56
C SER A 345 54.95 3.29 -7.63
N VAL A 346 54.53 3.87 -6.50
CA VAL A 346 53.77 5.13 -6.48
C VAL A 346 54.50 6.32 -5.87
N VAL A 347 55.81 6.19 -5.58
CA VAL A 347 56.61 7.34 -5.13
C VAL A 347 57.99 7.30 -5.78
N SER A 348 58.13 8.04 -6.89
CA SER A 348 59.36 8.61 -7.45
C SER A 348 58.92 9.41 -8.68
N GLY A 349 59.11 10.71 -8.84
CA GLY A 349 59.82 11.72 -8.09
C GLY A 349 59.45 13.09 -8.67
N ASP A 350 59.96 14.10 -8.00
CA ASP A 350 59.72 15.54 -8.13
C ASP A 350 60.14 16.17 -9.48
N ALA A 351 59.75 17.44 -9.64
CA ALA A 351 60.12 18.42 -10.68
C ALA A 351 59.23 18.41 -11.96
N THR A 352 58.70 19.53 -12.48
CA THR A 352 59.10 20.93 -12.38
C THR A 352 57.90 21.82 -12.76
N MET A 353 57.71 22.96 -12.07
CA MET A 353 56.88 24.07 -12.54
C MET A 353 57.49 24.70 -13.79
N GLU A 354 56.67 25.07 -14.78
CA GLU A 354 56.89 26.28 -15.58
C GLU A 354 55.61 26.69 -16.34
N ASN A 355 55.15 27.92 -16.02
CA ASN A 355 54.50 28.95 -16.86
C ASN A 355 53.83 28.52 -18.19
N LEU A 356 52.58 28.90 -18.50
CA LEU A 356 52.21 30.24 -18.97
C LEU A 356 50.66 30.38 -19.13
N SER A 357 50.23 31.63 -19.09
CA SER A 357 48.92 32.30 -19.03
C SER A 357 47.80 31.89 -20.04
N PRO A 358 46.53 32.25 -19.77
CA PRO A 358 45.38 31.96 -20.64
C PRO A 358 45.11 33.07 -21.68
N PRO A 359 44.52 32.78 -22.86
CA PRO A 359 43.94 33.83 -23.69
C PRO A 359 42.48 34.12 -23.32
N SER A 360 42.16 35.41 -23.37
CA SER A 360 40.88 36.07 -23.11
C SER A 360 39.84 35.85 -24.23
N PRO A 361 38.56 36.23 -24.02
CA PRO A 361 37.42 35.72 -24.75
C PRO A 361 37.10 36.55 -26.00
N ASN A 362 36.58 35.91 -27.05
CA ASN A 362 35.58 36.54 -27.93
C ASN A 362 34.92 35.52 -28.88
N GLU A 363 33.61 35.74 -29.04
CA GLU A 363 32.74 35.36 -30.18
C GLU A 363 32.19 33.92 -30.26
N CYS A 364 30.95 33.77 -29.79
CA CYS A 364 29.93 32.82 -30.28
C CYS A 364 29.37 33.31 -31.63
N PRO A 365 28.68 32.51 -32.49
CA PRO A 365 27.88 31.32 -32.14
C PRO A 365 27.85 30.15 -33.18
N ALA A 366 27.55 28.93 -32.70
CA ALA A 366 26.52 28.00 -33.26
C ALA A 366 26.79 26.52 -32.89
N LEU A 367 25.74 25.85 -32.41
CA LEU A 367 25.40 24.41 -32.51
C LEU A 367 26.49 23.35 -32.27
N LEU A 368 26.37 22.59 -31.17
CA LEU A 368 26.15 21.13 -31.17
C LEU A 368 26.16 20.52 -29.74
N GLU A 369 25.04 19.89 -29.41
CA GLU A 369 24.85 18.64 -28.66
C GLU A 369 26.07 17.97 -27.99
N GLY A 370 26.00 17.81 -26.65
CA GLY A 370 26.89 16.98 -25.82
C GLY A 370 26.32 16.80 -24.40
N PRO A 371 26.62 15.70 -23.70
CA PRO A 371 25.79 15.20 -22.59
C PRO A 371 25.89 16.03 -21.30
N PHE A 372 24.74 16.22 -20.65
CA PHE A 372 24.60 16.90 -19.36
C PHE A 372 25.35 16.16 -18.25
N PHE A 373 26.53 16.65 -17.87
CA PHE A 373 27.11 16.35 -16.56
C PHE A 373 26.45 17.27 -15.52
N ALA A 374 25.72 16.67 -14.57
CA ALA A 374 25.25 17.39 -13.39
C ALA A 374 26.46 17.70 -12.50
N TYR A 375 26.90 18.95 -12.52
CA TYR A 375 27.90 19.46 -11.58
C TYR A 375 27.23 19.53 -10.20
N ILE A 376 27.56 18.59 -9.30
CA ILE A 376 27.17 18.69 -7.89
C ILE A 376 28.05 19.77 -7.28
N GLN A 377 27.55 21.00 -7.29
CA GLN A 377 28.17 22.10 -6.57
C GLN A 377 27.88 21.93 -5.08
N GLU A 378 28.95 21.84 -4.29
CA GLU A 378 28.93 21.66 -2.85
C GLU A 378 28.22 22.84 -2.15
N PHE A 379 26.96 22.66 -1.78
CA PHE A 379 26.24 23.60 -0.88
C PHE A 379 26.50 23.29 0.60
N ARG A 380 27.73 22.96 0.96
CA ARG A 380 28.12 22.97 2.38
C ARG A 380 28.62 24.38 2.72
N PHE A 381 27.92 25.03 3.65
CA PHE A 381 28.27 26.30 4.29
C PHE A 381 27.82 27.62 3.64
N ARG A 382 26.58 27.71 3.13
CA ARG A 382 25.91 29.02 2.98
C ARG A 382 24.71 29.14 3.93
N PRO A 383 24.60 30.22 4.72
CA PRO A 383 23.40 30.47 5.50
C PRO A 383 22.19 30.71 4.57
N PRO A 384 20.97 30.38 5.00
CA PRO A 384 19.76 30.62 4.21
C PRO A 384 19.57 32.14 3.96
N PRO A 385 18.98 32.54 2.83
CA PRO A 385 18.69 33.94 2.55
C PRO A 385 17.73 34.51 3.61
N LEU A 386 17.98 35.77 3.99
CA LEU A 386 17.12 36.51 4.93
C LEU A 386 15.72 36.69 4.33
N TYR A 387 14.70 36.48 5.16
CA TYR A 387 13.30 36.70 4.79
C TYR A 387 13.08 38.17 4.39
N SER A 388 12.55 38.40 3.18
CA SER A 388 12.02 39.69 2.77
C SER A 388 10.68 39.93 3.48
N GLU A 389 10.55 41.07 4.18
CA GLU A 389 9.29 41.50 4.81
C GLU A 389 8.24 42.00 3.78
N VAL A 390 8.59 42.04 2.50
CA VAL A 390 7.69 42.49 1.43
C VAL A 390 7.22 41.28 0.62
N ASP A 391 5.90 41.04 0.63
CA ASP A 391 5.22 40.05 -0.19
C ASP A 391 5.36 40.42 -1.68
N PRO A 392 5.98 39.56 -2.53
CA PRO A 392 6.11 39.83 -3.95
C PRO A 392 4.77 39.81 -4.71
N ASN A 393 3.63 39.51 -4.06
CA ASN A 393 2.33 39.46 -4.71
C ASN A 393 1.19 40.04 -3.83
N PRO A 394 1.17 41.36 -3.58
CA PRO A 394 0.12 41.97 -2.76
C PRO A 394 -1.23 41.90 -3.48
N PRO A 395 -2.34 41.64 -2.75
CA PRO A 395 -3.66 41.60 -3.36
C PRO A 395 -4.06 42.99 -3.86
N SER A 396 -4.46 43.07 -5.13
CA SER A 396 -4.95 44.31 -5.75
C SER A 396 -6.28 44.74 -5.12
N ASP A 397 -6.24 45.84 -4.37
CA ASP A 397 -7.41 46.48 -3.79
C ASP A 397 -8.18 47.26 -4.88
N ASN A 398 -9.09 46.58 -5.57
CA ASN A 398 -10.31 47.12 -6.18
C ASN A 398 -11.02 46.05 -7.03
N SER A 399 -11.88 45.25 -6.40
CA SER A 399 -13.04 44.70 -7.10
C SER A 399 -14.16 44.42 -6.11
N ILE A 400 -15.05 45.41 -5.95
CA ILE A 400 -16.38 45.23 -5.38
C ILE A 400 -17.08 44.15 -6.21
N ARG A 401 -17.23 42.93 -5.66
CA ARG A 401 -18.11 41.91 -6.24
C ARG A 401 -19.55 42.24 -5.85
N PRO A 402 -20.47 42.50 -6.80
CA PRO A 402 -21.88 42.65 -6.46
C PRO A 402 -22.46 41.30 -6.02
N ARG A 403 -23.18 41.33 -4.89
CA ARG A 403 -23.99 40.22 -4.39
C ARG A 403 -25.08 39.90 -5.41
N CYS A 404 -25.07 38.68 -5.94
CA CYS A 404 -26.21 38.17 -6.71
C CYS A 404 -27.21 37.57 -5.71
N MET A 405 -28.34 38.27 -5.53
CA MET A 405 -29.57 37.69 -4.98
C MET A 405 -30.32 37.03 -6.13
N THR A 406 -30.65 35.75 -5.98
CA THR A 406 -31.85 35.17 -6.58
C THR A 406 -32.40 34.04 -5.71
N CYS A 407 -33.73 34.06 -5.66
CA CYS A 407 -34.71 33.21 -5.01
C CYS A 407 -34.49 31.70 -5.07
#